data_AF-A0A2D6PSC2-F1
#
_entry.id   AF-A0A2D6PSC2-F1
#
_cell.length_a   1.000
_cell.length_b   1.000
_cell.length_c   1.000
_cell.angle_alpha   90.00
_cell.angle_beta   90.00
_cell.angle_gamma   90.00
#
_symmetry.space_group_name_H-M   'P 1'
#
loop_
_entity.id
_entity.type
_entity.pdbx_description
1 polymer ?
#
loop_
_entity_poly.entity_id
_entity_poly.type
_entity_poly.pdbx_seq_one_letter_code
_entity_poly.pdbx_strand_id
1 'polypeptide(L)'
;MSENPDGGPGGEERRSFLSRVSGVAMIGGLVSGYGAFVHIAGRFLYPARKPEARWLYVARVADVAPGTALAFQTPGGSRITVARRGDDFIALSSICPHLGCQVRWEAQHERFFCPCHNGVFDATGKGTGGPPKDADQSLSTFPLKVDRGLLYIGLTEEVAELDDDVLREDSRDAPPGPGHDPCLFERPRCDGEWRV
;
A
#
# COMPACT_ATOMS: atom_id res chain seq x y z
N MET A 1 -69.27 -4.05 44.69
CA MET A 1 -69.66 -4.82 43.48
C MET A 1 -68.89 -4.30 42.29
N SER A 2 -67.88 -5.05 41.87
CA SER A 2 -67.35 -5.01 40.50
C SER A 2 -66.59 -6.32 40.31
N GLU A 3 -67.36 -7.39 40.10
CA GLU A 3 -66.85 -8.69 39.68
C GLU A 3 -66.18 -8.52 38.30
N ASN A 4 -64.96 -9.02 38.19
CA ASN A 4 -64.15 -8.96 36.97
C ASN A 4 -64.36 -10.30 36.23
N PRO A 5 -65.08 -10.36 35.09
CA PRO A 5 -65.63 -11.61 34.57
C PRO A 5 -64.75 -12.22 33.46
N ASP A 6 -63.48 -12.55 33.74
CA ASP A 6 -62.55 -12.94 32.65
C ASP A 6 -61.63 -14.14 32.99
N GLY A 7 -61.91 -14.90 34.04
CA GLY A 7 -61.07 -16.01 34.53
C GLY A 7 -61.55 -17.40 34.12
N GLY A 8 -61.76 -17.66 32.83
CA GLY A 8 -62.03 -19.02 32.33
C GLY A 8 -60.71 -19.79 32.08
N PRO A 9 -60.65 -21.11 32.32
CA PRO A 9 -59.40 -21.90 32.27
C PRO A 9 -58.65 -21.83 30.93
N GLY A 10 -59.35 -21.54 29.82
CA GLY A 10 -58.73 -21.35 28.50
C GLY A 10 -58.08 -19.98 28.25
N GLY A 11 -58.35 -18.96 29.08
CA GLY A 11 -57.80 -17.61 28.92
C GLY A 11 -56.33 -17.52 29.34
N GLU A 12 -55.98 -18.15 30.46
CA GLU A 12 -54.60 -18.23 30.98
C GLU A 12 -53.71 -19.09 30.09
N GLU A 13 -54.24 -20.18 29.56
CA GLU A 13 -53.52 -21.08 28.65
C GLU A 13 -53.16 -20.40 27.32
N ARG A 14 -54.09 -19.61 26.74
CA ARG A 14 -53.84 -18.83 25.52
C ARG A 14 -52.82 -17.71 25.74
N ARG A 15 -52.89 -16.99 26.86
CA ARG A 15 -51.92 -15.94 27.22
C ARG A 15 -50.52 -16.52 27.43
N SER A 16 -50.43 -17.66 28.12
CA SER A 16 -49.17 -18.39 28.32
C SER A 16 -48.57 -18.86 26.99
N PHE A 17 -49.40 -19.42 26.11
CA PHE A 17 -48.96 -19.84 24.78
C PHE A 17 -48.44 -18.66 23.94
N LEU A 18 -49.21 -17.57 23.84
CA LEU A 18 -48.83 -16.40 23.06
C LEU A 18 -47.55 -15.73 23.58
N SER A 19 -47.38 -15.66 24.91
CA SER A 19 -46.16 -15.10 25.52
C SER A 19 -44.92 -15.94 25.26
N ARG A 20 -45.06 -17.28 25.21
CA ARG A 20 -43.96 -18.18 24.86
C ARG A 20 -43.58 -18.07 23.40
N VAL A 21 -44.58 -18.07 22.50
CA VAL A 21 -44.34 -17.95 21.06
C VAL A 21 -43.72 -16.59 20.72
N SER A 22 -44.21 -15.50 21.29
CA SER A 22 -43.63 -14.17 21.08
C SER A 22 -42.24 -14.05 21.69
N GLY A 23 -42.00 -14.63 22.87
CA GLY A 23 -40.68 -14.70 23.48
C GLY A 23 -39.66 -15.43 22.60
N VAL A 24 -40.03 -16.60 22.05
CA VAL A 24 -39.19 -17.36 21.12
C VAL A 24 -38.95 -16.58 19.83
N ALA A 25 -39.97 -15.91 19.27
CA ALA A 25 -39.81 -15.09 18.06
C ALA A 25 -38.87 -13.90 18.28
N MET A 26 -38.97 -13.21 19.42
CA MET A 26 -38.09 -12.09 19.77
C MET A 26 -36.65 -12.54 19.98
N ILE A 27 -36.43 -13.64 20.72
CA ILE A 27 -35.10 -14.20 20.94
C ILE A 27 -34.50 -14.67 19.61
N GLY A 28 -35.27 -15.38 18.79
CA GLY A 28 -34.83 -15.85 17.47
C GLY A 28 -34.46 -14.69 16.54
N GLY A 29 -35.25 -13.63 16.53
CA GLY A 29 -34.96 -12.40 15.78
C GLY A 29 -33.69 -11.69 16.26
N LEU A 30 -33.50 -11.58 17.57
CA LEU A 30 -32.31 -10.96 18.16
C LEU A 30 -31.04 -11.77 17.84
N VAL A 31 -31.07 -13.08 18.04
CA VAL A 31 -29.92 -13.97 17.76
C VAL A 31 -29.58 -13.94 16.27
N SER A 32 -30.58 -14.01 15.40
CA SER A 32 -30.35 -13.98 13.95
C SER A 32 -29.81 -12.62 13.49
N GLY A 33 -30.38 -11.52 14.01
CA GLY A 33 -29.98 -10.16 13.65
C GLY A 33 -28.56 -9.85 14.12
N TYR A 34 -28.26 -10.06 15.41
CA TYR A 34 -26.92 -9.83 15.94
C TYR A 34 -25.90 -10.83 15.39
N GLY A 35 -26.29 -12.09 15.18
CA GLY A 35 -25.44 -13.09 14.56
C GLY A 35 -25.05 -12.71 13.13
N ALA A 36 -26.01 -12.28 12.31
CA ALA A 36 -25.74 -11.80 10.96
C ALA A 36 -24.88 -10.54 10.96
N PHE A 37 -25.17 -9.59 11.86
CA PHE A 37 -24.37 -8.37 12.01
C PHE A 37 -22.92 -8.67 12.38
N VAL A 38 -22.69 -9.51 13.39
CA VAL A 38 -21.34 -9.91 13.82
C VAL A 38 -20.62 -10.67 12.71
N HIS A 39 -21.31 -11.52 11.96
CA HIS A 39 -20.72 -12.23 10.83
C HIS A 39 -20.26 -11.27 9.72
N ILE A 40 -21.11 -10.32 9.34
CA ILE A 40 -20.80 -9.32 8.30
C ILE A 40 -19.69 -8.37 8.79
N ALA A 41 -19.83 -7.82 10.00
CA ALA A 41 -18.85 -6.93 10.60
C ALA A 41 -17.50 -7.63 10.79
N GLY A 42 -17.49 -8.88 11.24
CA GLY A 42 -16.28 -9.68 11.38
C GLY A 42 -15.59 -9.92 10.04
N ARG A 43 -16.34 -10.23 8.98
CA ARG A 43 -15.79 -10.42 7.64
C ARG A 43 -15.26 -9.12 7.02
N PHE A 44 -15.84 -7.97 7.40
CA PHE A 44 -15.38 -6.65 7.00
C PHE A 44 -14.10 -6.25 7.74
N LEU A 45 -14.06 -6.43 9.07
CA LEU A 45 -12.91 -6.05 9.91
C LEU A 45 -11.73 -7.01 9.77
N TYR A 46 -11.98 -8.29 9.48
CA TYR A 46 -10.96 -9.32 9.34
C TYR A 46 -11.02 -9.89 7.92
N PRO A 47 -10.24 -9.35 6.98
CA PRO A 47 -10.18 -9.89 5.63
C PRO A 47 -9.71 -11.34 5.67
N ALA A 48 -10.46 -12.22 5.01
CA ALA A 48 -10.24 -13.66 5.05
C ALA A 48 -8.98 -14.13 4.29
N ARG A 49 -8.27 -13.23 3.59
CA ARG A 49 -7.06 -13.54 2.83
C ARG A 49 -5.92 -12.68 3.34
N LYS A 50 -4.81 -13.33 3.69
CA LYS A 50 -3.55 -12.62 3.88
C LYS A 50 -3.14 -12.05 2.51
N PRO A 51 -2.71 -10.79 2.42
CA PRO A 51 -2.21 -10.24 1.17
C PRO A 51 -1.03 -11.12 0.73
N GLU A 52 -1.24 -11.84 -0.36
CA GLU A 52 -0.22 -12.69 -0.94
C GLU A 52 0.69 -11.82 -1.80
N ALA A 53 1.99 -11.85 -1.54
CA ALA A 53 2.94 -11.04 -2.29
C ALA A 53 2.84 -11.39 -3.78
N ARG A 54 2.49 -10.40 -4.61
CA ARG A 54 2.49 -10.58 -6.06
C ARG A 54 3.92 -10.63 -6.54
N TRP A 55 4.32 -11.78 -7.07
CA TRP A 55 5.66 -11.98 -7.60
C TRP A 55 5.78 -11.40 -9.01
N LEU A 56 6.66 -10.43 -9.17
CA LEU A 56 6.94 -9.77 -10.43
C LEU A 56 8.33 -10.17 -10.92
N TYR A 57 8.41 -10.61 -12.17
CA TYR A 57 9.67 -10.97 -12.80
C TYR A 57 10.50 -9.70 -13.07
N VAL A 58 11.79 -9.76 -12.74
CA VAL A 58 12.73 -8.64 -12.96
C VAL A 58 13.73 -8.96 -14.06
N ALA A 59 14.49 -10.04 -13.89
CA ALA A 59 15.61 -10.40 -14.77
C ALA A 59 15.99 -11.88 -14.59
N ARG A 60 16.82 -12.42 -15.48
CA ARG A 60 17.52 -13.69 -15.22
C ARG A 60 18.73 -13.41 -14.35
N VAL A 61 19.00 -14.31 -13.41
CA VAL A 61 20.17 -14.22 -12.51
C VAL A 61 21.47 -14.14 -13.30
N ALA A 62 21.56 -14.86 -14.43
CA ALA A 62 22.74 -14.88 -15.30
C ALA A 62 23.01 -13.54 -16.00
N ASP A 63 21.97 -12.72 -16.22
CA ASP A 63 22.11 -11.43 -16.92
C ASP A 63 22.56 -10.30 -15.98
N VAL A 64 22.53 -10.52 -14.66
CA VAL A 64 22.93 -9.54 -13.65
C VAL A 64 24.35 -9.83 -13.19
N ALA A 65 25.32 -9.03 -13.61
CA ALA A 65 26.71 -9.23 -13.18
C ALA A 65 26.90 -8.91 -11.68
N PRO A 66 27.81 -9.60 -10.96
CA PRO A 66 28.11 -9.27 -9.57
C PRO A 66 28.55 -7.82 -9.42
N GLY A 67 28.07 -7.14 -8.36
CA GLY A 67 28.37 -5.73 -8.09
C GLY A 67 27.53 -4.74 -8.89
N THR A 68 26.73 -5.21 -9.86
CA THR A 68 25.78 -4.34 -10.58
C THR A 68 24.46 -4.21 -9.82
N ALA A 69 23.71 -3.16 -10.13
CA ALA A 69 22.34 -3.00 -9.67
C ALA A 69 21.40 -2.71 -10.84
N LEU A 70 20.20 -3.25 -10.75
CA LEU A 70 19.11 -2.98 -11.67
C LEU A 70 18.13 -2.02 -11.01
N ALA A 71 17.81 -0.93 -11.70
CA ALA A 71 16.68 -0.09 -11.32
C ALA A 71 15.40 -0.68 -11.94
N PHE A 72 14.38 -0.82 -11.12
CA PHE A 72 13.09 -1.38 -11.50
C PHE A 72 11.97 -0.44 -11.05
N GLN A 73 10.96 -0.25 -11.90
CA GLN A 73 9.75 0.49 -11.58
C GLN A 73 8.59 -0.48 -11.54
N THR A 74 7.90 -0.50 -10.40
CA THR A 74 6.68 -1.29 -10.25
C THR A 74 5.55 -0.63 -11.05
N PRO A 75 4.50 -1.38 -11.42
CA PRO A 75 3.31 -0.80 -12.04
C PRO A 75 2.64 0.29 -11.20
N GLY A 76 2.80 0.26 -9.87
CA GLY A 76 2.33 1.31 -8.96
C GLY A 76 3.19 2.59 -9.03
N GLY A 77 4.39 2.55 -9.61
CA GLY A 77 5.27 3.73 -9.70
C GLY A 77 6.38 3.78 -8.64
N SER A 78 6.29 2.94 -7.60
CA SER A 78 7.42 2.69 -6.69
C SER A 78 8.69 2.28 -7.44
N ARG A 79 9.81 2.96 -7.14
CA ARG A 79 11.15 2.66 -7.67
C ARG A 79 11.92 1.77 -6.71
N ILE A 80 12.43 0.67 -7.22
CA ILE A 80 13.17 -0.34 -6.47
C ILE A 80 14.54 -0.52 -7.14
N THR A 81 15.59 -0.59 -6.34
CA THR A 81 16.92 -0.97 -6.79
C THR A 81 17.21 -2.39 -6.33
N VAL A 82 17.50 -3.27 -7.28
CA VAL A 82 17.96 -4.64 -7.02
C VAL A 82 19.47 -4.69 -7.19
N ALA A 83 20.21 -4.77 -6.08
CA ALA A 83 21.66 -4.88 -6.11
C ALA A 83 22.11 -6.34 -5.99
N ARG A 84 23.06 -6.76 -6.83
CA ARG A 84 23.70 -8.08 -6.72
C ARG A 84 25.01 -7.96 -5.95
N ARG A 85 25.12 -8.67 -4.83
CA ARG A 85 26.30 -8.71 -3.96
C ARG A 85 26.88 -10.12 -3.97
N GLY A 86 27.90 -10.34 -4.80
CA GLY A 86 28.42 -11.68 -5.04
C GLY A 86 27.35 -12.59 -5.64
N ASP A 87 26.94 -13.60 -4.87
CA ASP A 87 25.88 -14.54 -5.26
C ASP A 87 24.49 -14.19 -4.70
N ASP A 88 24.43 -13.21 -3.79
CA ASP A 88 23.18 -12.77 -3.17
C ASP A 88 22.58 -11.56 -3.89
N PHE A 89 21.27 -11.38 -3.71
CA PHE A 89 20.51 -10.24 -4.23
C PHE A 89 19.79 -9.56 -3.08
N ILE A 90 19.73 -8.23 -3.15
CA ILE A 90 18.90 -7.43 -2.26
C ILE A 90 18.07 -6.44 -3.08
N ALA A 91 16.79 -6.31 -2.73
CA ALA A 91 15.89 -5.35 -3.34
C ALA A 91 15.48 -4.32 -2.29
N LEU A 92 15.82 -3.07 -2.54
CA LEU A 92 15.56 -1.95 -1.65
C LEU A 92 14.87 -0.83 -2.41
N SER A 93 14.04 -0.05 -1.73
CA SER A 93 13.45 1.16 -2.30
C SER A 93 14.56 2.11 -2.78
N SER A 94 14.39 2.68 -3.97
CA SER A 94 15.24 3.75 -4.48
C SER A 94 14.80 5.12 -3.97
N ILE A 95 13.94 5.19 -2.95
CA ILE A 95 13.35 6.42 -2.40
C ILE A 95 13.87 6.64 -0.98
N CYS A 96 14.44 7.81 -0.73
CA CYS A 96 14.98 8.19 0.56
C CYS A 96 13.83 8.45 1.55
N PRO A 97 13.80 7.80 2.74
CA PRO A 97 12.75 7.98 3.75
C PRO A 97 12.74 9.39 4.38
N HIS A 98 13.74 10.23 4.11
CA HIS A 98 13.78 11.60 4.61
C HIS A 98 12.77 12.51 3.89
N LEU A 99 12.91 12.68 2.57
CA LEU A 99 12.12 13.62 1.76
C LEU A 99 11.78 13.06 0.37
N GLY A 100 11.91 11.75 0.15
CA GLY A 100 11.53 11.12 -1.12
C GLY A 100 12.53 11.24 -2.27
N CYS A 101 13.72 11.80 -2.05
CA CYS A 101 14.76 11.88 -3.08
C CYS A 101 15.18 10.50 -3.60
N GLN A 102 15.60 10.44 -4.87
CA GLN A 102 16.11 9.21 -5.45
C GLN A 102 17.48 8.83 -4.88
N VAL A 103 17.58 7.58 -4.45
CA VAL A 103 18.79 6.96 -3.91
C VAL A 103 19.42 6.07 -4.97
N ARG A 104 20.74 6.11 -5.09
CA ARG A 104 21.51 5.29 -6.05
C ARG A 104 22.39 4.28 -5.33
N TRP A 105 22.61 3.12 -5.96
CA TRP A 105 23.60 2.15 -5.53
C TRP A 105 25.01 2.59 -5.97
N GLU A 106 25.96 2.60 -5.04
CA GLU A 106 27.38 2.87 -5.28
C GLU A 106 28.17 1.57 -5.09
N ALA A 107 28.30 0.78 -6.16
CA ALA A 107 28.94 -0.53 -6.14
C ALA A 107 30.35 -0.54 -5.53
N GLN A 108 31.14 0.51 -5.80
CA GLN A 108 32.51 0.66 -5.31
C GLN A 108 32.60 0.74 -3.78
N HIS A 109 31.54 1.19 -3.13
CA HIS A 109 31.46 1.38 -1.68
C HIS A 109 30.43 0.43 -1.03
N GLU A 110 29.82 -0.45 -1.81
CA GLU A 110 28.72 -1.34 -1.41
C GLU A 110 27.65 -0.65 -0.56
N ARG A 111 27.20 0.53 -0.99
CA ARG A 111 26.27 1.36 -0.23
C ARG A 111 25.25 2.05 -1.11
N PHE A 112 24.21 2.56 -0.49
CA PHE A 112 23.24 3.44 -1.13
C PHE A 112 23.50 4.89 -0.72
N PHE A 113 23.45 5.80 -1.70
CA PHE A 113 23.73 7.22 -1.49
C PHE A 113 22.60 8.10 -2.01
N CYS A 114 22.20 9.07 -1.19
CA CYS A 114 21.22 10.10 -1.50
C CYS A 114 21.91 11.47 -1.59
N PRO A 115 21.96 12.10 -2.78
CA PRO A 115 22.70 13.34 -2.99
C PRO A 115 22.04 14.58 -2.40
N CYS A 116 20.75 14.53 -2.05
CA CYS A 116 20.02 15.72 -1.59
C CYS A 116 20.58 16.32 -0.30
N HIS A 117 20.93 15.46 0.66
CA HIS A 117 21.42 15.88 1.98
C HIS A 117 22.48 14.91 2.52
N ASN A 118 23.26 14.31 1.60
CA ASN A 118 24.30 13.33 1.91
C ASN A 118 23.80 12.16 2.78
N GLY A 119 22.60 11.67 2.49
CA GLY A 119 22.08 10.47 3.14
C GLY A 119 22.87 9.24 2.70
N VAL A 120 23.35 8.45 3.65
CA VAL A 120 24.11 7.23 3.37
C VAL A 120 23.40 6.06 4.01
N PHE A 121 23.22 4.99 3.25
CA PHE A 121 22.71 3.73 3.76
C PHE A 121 23.69 2.61 3.44
N ASP A 122 23.85 1.65 4.35
CA ASP A 122 24.66 0.48 4.09
C ASP A 122 24.02 -0.46 3.05
N ALA A 123 24.69 -1.56 2.74
CA ALA A 123 24.21 -2.55 1.79
C ALA A 123 22.88 -3.23 2.17
N THR A 124 22.48 -3.16 3.44
CA THR A 124 21.20 -3.69 3.93
C THR A 124 20.08 -2.65 3.86
N GLY A 125 20.42 -1.39 3.55
CA GLY A 125 19.50 -0.26 3.50
C GLY A 125 19.41 0.49 4.82
N LYS A 126 20.22 0.18 5.84
CA LYS A 126 20.20 0.90 7.11
C LYS A 126 20.89 2.25 6.98
N GLY A 127 20.26 3.32 7.48
CA GLY A 127 20.86 4.66 7.54
C GLY A 127 22.13 4.70 8.39
N THR A 128 23.25 5.09 7.79
CA THR A 128 24.57 5.19 8.45
C THR A 128 25.18 6.59 8.39
N GLY A 129 24.64 7.49 7.57
CA GLY A 129 25.04 8.90 7.52
C GLY A 129 23.94 9.85 7.08
N GLY A 130 24.11 11.12 7.42
CA GLY A 130 23.16 12.21 7.12
C GLY A 130 21.84 12.09 7.90
N PRO A 131 20.80 12.84 7.48
CA PRO A 131 19.50 12.85 8.15
C PRO A 131 18.87 11.46 8.39
N PRO A 132 18.98 10.48 7.46
CA PRO A 132 18.43 9.14 7.71
C PRO A 132 19.05 8.43 8.91
N LYS A 133 20.34 8.62 9.19
CA LYS A 133 20.98 8.04 10.38
C LYS A 133 20.47 8.69 11.66
N ASP A 134 20.36 10.01 11.65
CA ASP A 134 19.95 10.79 12.84
C ASP A 134 18.51 10.45 13.26
N ALA A 135 17.67 10.08 12.29
CA ALA A 135 16.29 9.64 12.50
C ALA A 135 16.12 8.10 12.57
N ASP A 136 17.21 7.33 12.58
CA ASP A 136 17.22 5.84 12.55
C ASP A 136 16.35 5.23 11.43
N GLN A 137 16.33 5.89 10.28
CA GLN A 137 15.55 5.49 9.11
C GLN A 137 16.33 4.52 8.21
N SER A 138 15.61 3.55 7.64
CA SER A 138 16.15 2.57 6.69
C SER A 138 15.31 2.52 5.42
N LEU A 139 15.91 2.07 4.31
CA LEU A 139 15.21 1.82 3.05
C LEU A 139 14.29 0.61 3.18
N SER A 140 13.08 0.71 2.65
CA SER A 140 12.14 -0.40 2.61
C SER A 140 12.71 -1.56 1.79
N THR A 141 12.72 -2.75 2.39
CA THR A 141 13.20 -3.97 1.74
C THR A 141 12.07 -4.74 1.09
N PHE A 142 12.32 -5.26 -0.10
CA PHE A 142 11.35 -6.06 -0.82
C PHE A 142 11.78 -7.53 -0.83
N PRO A 143 10.84 -8.47 -0.59
CA PRO A 143 11.16 -9.88 -0.64
C PRO A 143 11.57 -10.28 -2.06
N LEU A 144 12.64 -11.08 -2.14
CA LEU A 144 13.15 -11.62 -3.40
C LEU A 144 12.94 -13.12 -3.45
N LYS A 145 12.70 -13.64 -4.65
CA LYS A 145 12.61 -15.07 -4.91
C LYS A 145 13.35 -15.39 -6.20
N VAL A 146 14.20 -16.41 -6.15
CA VAL A 146 14.85 -16.98 -7.34
C VAL A 146 14.19 -18.32 -7.63
N ASP A 147 13.61 -18.47 -8.82
CA ASP A 147 13.05 -19.74 -9.30
C ASP A 147 13.62 -20.05 -10.69
N ARG A 148 14.23 -21.24 -10.87
CA ARG A 148 14.79 -21.72 -12.15
C ARG A 148 15.68 -20.69 -12.86
N GLY A 149 16.50 -19.96 -12.11
CA GLY A 149 17.42 -18.93 -12.64
C GLY A 149 16.75 -17.59 -12.99
N LEU A 150 15.47 -17.42 -12.68
CA LEU A 150 14.72 -16.18 -12.84
C LEU A 150 14.58 -15.49 -11.48
N LEU A 151 14.81 -14.18 -11.46
CA LEU A 151 14.71 -13.33 -10.29
C LEU A 151 13.33 -12.64 -10.26
N TYR A 152 12.65 -12.76 -9.11
CA TYR A 152 11.36 -12.16 -8.84
C TYR A 152 11.42 -11.25 -7.61
N ILE A 153 10.70 -10.14 -7.64
CA ILE A 153 10.41 -9.30 -6.47
C ILE A 153 8.97 -9.56 -6.04
N GLY A 154 8.74 -9.73 -4.74
CA GLY A 154 7.40 -9.76 -4.16
C GLY A 154 6.95 -8.35 -3.82
N LEU A 155 5.81 -7.93 -4.37
CA LEU A 155 5.11 -6.72 -3.99
C LEU A 155 4.00 -7.12 -3.01
N THR A 156 4.11 -6.69 -1.76
CA THR A 156 2.99 -6.78 -0.80
C THR A 156 1.96 -5.71 -1.15
N GLU A 157 0.67 -6.03 -1.06
CA GLU A 157 -0.45 -5.14 -1.42
C GLU A 157 -0.32 -3.75 -0.77
N GLU A 158 0.24 -3.65 0.43
CA GLU A 158 0.53 -2.38 1.14
C GLU A 158 1.41 -1.41 0.32
N VAL A 159 2.32 -1.91 -0.52
CA VAL A 159 3.15 -1.07 -1.42
C VAL A 159 2.52 -0.90 -2.79
N ALA A 160 1.54 -1.73 -3.15
CA ALA A 160 0.81 -1.61 -4.41
C ALA A 160 -0.35 -0.58 -4.30
N GLU A 161 -1.05 -0.54 -3.17
CA GLU A 161 -2.21 0.34 -2.96
C GLU A 161 -1.83 1.77 -2.55
N LEU A 162 -0.69 1.99 -1.88
CA LEU A 162 -0.25 3.34 -1.48
C LEU A 162 0.07 4.27 -2.66
N ASP A 163 0.29 3.73 -3.87
CA ASP A 163 0.64 4.55 -5.04
C ASP A 163 -0.56 4.87 -5.97
N ASP A 164 -1.64 4.07 -5.97
CA ASP A 164 -2.82 4.35 -6.81
C ASP A 164 -3.54 5.65 -6.39
N ASP A 165 -3.59 5.96 -5.10
CA ASP A 165 -4.16 7.22 -4.59
C ASP A 165 -3.27 8.43 -4.92
N VAL A 166 -1.94 8.27 -4.91
CA VAL A 166 -0.98 9.36 -5.24
C VAL A 166 -1.03 9.71 -6.73
N LEU A 167 -1.13 8.71 -7.62
CA LEU A 167 -1.28 8.94 -9.07
C LEU A 167 -2.61 9.61 -9.42
N ARG A 168 -3.65 9.40 -8.59
CA ARG A 168 -4.96 10.02 -8.76
C ARG A 168 -4.98 11.50 -8.36
N GLU A 169 -4.08 11.93 -7.49
CA GLU A 169 -3.96 13.32 -7.02
C GLU A 169 -3.01 14.16 -7.90
N ASP A 170 -1.87 13.61 -8.31
CA ASP A 170 -0.91 14.30 -9.20
C ASP A 170 -1.55 14.66 -10.57
N SER A 171 -2.47 13.84 -11.06
CA SER A 171 -3.14 14.08 -12.34
C SER A 171 -4.29 15.10 -12.30
N ARG A 172 -4.76 15.51 -11.12
CA ARG A 172 -5.85 16.51 -11.00
C ARG A 172 -5.36 17.92 -10.72
N ASP A 173 -4.20 18.07 -10.11
CA ASP A 173 -3.70 19.36 -9.63
C ASP A 173 -2.26 19.68 -10.07
N ALA A 174 -1.62 18.89 -10.94
CA ALA A 174 -0.32 19.24 -11.50
C ALA A 174 -0.41 20.54 -12.34
N PRO A 175 0.23 21.65 -11.93
CA PRO A 175 0.37 22.80 -12.80
C PRO A 175 1.21 22.39 -14.02
N PRO A 176 0.96 22.94 -15.22
CA PRO A 176 1.78 22.65 -16.38
C PRO A 176 3.24 22.98 -16.03
N GLY A 177 4.09 21.96 -16.10
CA GLY A 177 5.50 22.07 -15.73
C GLY A 177 6.23 23.14 -16.55
N PRO A 178 7.38 23.65 -16.06
CA PRO A 178 8.16 24.66 -16.74
C PRO A 178 8.76 24.05 -18.01
N GLY A 179 8.11 24.33 -19.14
CA GLY A 179 8.44 23.73 -20.44
C GLY A 179 7.32 23.84 -21.47
N HIS A 180 6.09 24.13 -21.06
CA HIS A 180 5.04 24.52 -22.00
C HIS A 180 5.17 26.01 -22.32
N ASP A 181 5.87 26.32 -23.42
CA ASP A 181 5.79 27.63 -24.06
C ASP A 181 4.34 27.85 -24.56
N PRO A 182 3.58 28.79 -23.98
CA PRO A 182 2.19 29.06 -24.38
C PRO A 182 2.06 29.55 -25.81
N CYS A 183 3.17 29.87 -26.50
CA CYS A 183 3.18 30.42 -27.85
C CYS A 183 3.10 29.36 -28.96
N LEU A 184 3.19 28.07 -28.65
CA LEU A 184 3.27 27.00 -29.67
C LEU A 184 1.92 26.48 -30.19
N PHE A 185 0.80 26.86 -29.58
CA PHE A 185 -0.55 26.51 -30.07
C PHE A 185 -1.38 27.78 -30.35
N GLU A 186 -1.37 28.17 -31.62
CA GLU A 186 -2.41 28.95 -32.34
C GLU A 186 -2.52 30.49 -32.11
N ARG A 187 -1.70 31.25 -32.86
CA ARG A 187 -1.88 32.62 -33.45
C ARG A 187 -2.04 33.85 -32.51
N PRO A 188 -1.83 35.10 -33.01
CA PRO A 188 -0.57 35.79 -33.29
C PRO A 188 -0.47 37.07 -32.44
N ARG A 189 0.16 37.04 -31.27
CA ARG A 189 0.53 38.26 -30.51
C ARG A 189 1.83 38.03 -29.75
N CYS A 190 2.93 38.13 -30.47
CA CYS A 190 4.26 38.29 -29.90
C CYS A 190 4.88 39.57 -30.49
N ASP A 191 4.32 40.70 -30.10
CA ASP A 191 4.83 42.05 -30.35
C ASP A 191 5.41 42.61 -29.05
N GLY A 192 6.73 42.69 -28.97
CA GLY A 192 7.39 43.50 -27.94
C GLY A 192 8.75 43.00 -27.43
N GLU A 193 9.80 43.32 -28.18
CA GLU A 193 11.10 43.82 -27.70
C GLU A 193 11.75 43.17 -26.45
N TRP A 194 12.63 42.18 -26.66
CA TRP A 194 13.66 41.81 -25.69
C TRP A 194 14.94 42.58 -26.03
N ARG A 195 15.27 43.61 -25.22
CA ARG A 195 16.63 44.19 -25.21
C ARG A 195 17.60 43.19 -24.58
N VAL A 196 18.75 43.05 -25.23
CA VAL A 196 19.94 42.31 -24.78
C VAL A 196 20.59 43.01 -23.60
#